data_AF-A0A6M7TL04-F1
#
_entry.id   AF-A0A6M7TL04-F1
#
_cell.length_a   1.000
_cell.length_b   1.000
_cell.length_c   1.000
_cell.angle_alpha   90.00
_cell.angle_beta   90.00
_cell.angle_gamma   90.00
#
_symmetry.space_group_name_H-M   'P 1'
#
loop_
_entity.id
_entity.type
_entity.pdbx_description
1 polymer ?
#
loop_
_entity_poly.entity_id
_entity_poly.type
_entity_poly.pdbx_seq_one_letter_code
_entity_poly.pdbx_strand_id
1 'polypeptide(L)'
;MGVFDSAIRTRGDLAGVFEYDEAGDPQNATAYFYLYRAQGDESGSVVDTIHIRSGSWAISGSDIVVRWDKDERRVGLFIFGALAAAFDTEAGTKHGGGYGRDFHADIPWSGSK
;
A
#
# COMPACT_ATOMS: atom_id res chain seq x y z
N MET A 1 14.31 8.83 8.45
CA MET A 1 12.98 9.45 8.38
C MET A 1 12.11 8.48 7.61
N GLY A 2 10.94 8.10 8.13
CA GLY A 2 10.08 7.12 7.44
C GLY A 2 9.54 7.62 6.11
N VAL A 3 9.02 6.71 5.29
CA VAL A 3 8.33 7.01 4.03
C VAL A 3 6.86 6.69 4.19
N PHE A 4 5.98 7.59 3.76
CA PHE A 4 4.54 7.46 3.91
C PHE A 4 3.83 7.96 2.66
N ASP A 5 2.80 7.24 2.23
CA ASP A 5 1.84 7.72 1.24
C ASP A 5 0.46 7.11 1.48
N SER A 6 -0.60 7.80 1.07
CA SER A 6 -1.97 7.32 1.27
C SER A 6 -2.94 7.84 0.22
N ALA A 7 -4.01 7.08 -0.03
CA ALA A 7 -5.10 7.49 -0.90
C ALA A 7 -6.44 7.10 -0.30
N ILE A 8 -7.24 8.11 0.05
CA ILE A 8 -8.63 7.93 0.47
C ILE A 8 -9.49 7.73 -0.78
N ARG A 9 -10.38 6.72 -0.75
CA ARG A 9 -11.37 6.48 -1.80
C ARG A 9 -12.28 7.69 -1.92
N THR A 10 -12.77 8.05 -3.10
CA THR A 10 -13.64 9.24 -3.28
C THR A 10 -14.87 9.21 -2.36
N ARG A 11 -15.42 8.02 -2.11
CA ARG A 11 -16.55 7.85 -1.18
C ARG A 11 -16.22 8.16 0.29
N GLY A 12 -14.94 8.16 0.67
CA GLY A 12 -14.46 8.47 2.01
C GLY A 12 -14.61 7.33 3.03
N ASP A 13 -14.88 6.10 2.58
CA ASP A 13 -15.11 4.93 3.44
C ASP A 13 -13.86 4.06 3.65
N LEU A 14 -12.91 4.09 2.70
CA LEU A 14 -11.69 3.30 2.71
C LEU A 14 -10.48 4.14 2.30
N ALA A 15 -9.30 3.74 2.76
CA ALA A 15 -8.03 4.30 2.32
C ALA A 15 -6.97 3.21 2.17
N GLY A 16 -6.14 3.31 1.14
CA GLY A 16 -4.86 2.61 1.11
C GLY A 16 -3.81 3.45 1.81
N VAL A 17 -2.96 2.83 2.62
CA VAL A 17 -1.91 3.52 3.36
C VAL A 17 -0.63 2.71 3.30
N PHE A 18 0.45 3.32 2.82
CA PHE A 18 1.79 2.78 2.90
C PHE A 18 2.57 3.46 4.01
N GLU A 19 3.31 2.67 4.77
CA GLU A 19 4.23 3.14 5.79
C GLU A 19 5.52 2.32 5.73
N TYR A 20 6.64 3.02 5.71
CA TYR A 20 7.96 2.48 5.98
C TYR A 20 8.53 3.19 7.20
N ASP A 21 8.59 2.47 8.31
CA ASP A 21 9.23 2.95 9.53
C ASP A 21 10.68 2.46 9.54
N GLU A 22 11.62 3.39 9.69
CA GLU A 22 13.05 3.09 9.87
C GLU A 22 13.40 2.68 11.32
N ALA A 23 12.43 2.75 12.24
CA ALA A 23 12.42 2.21 13.60
C ALA A 23 13.73 2.38 14.38
N GLY A 24 14.43 3.52 14.27
CA GLY A 24 15.66 3.86 15.02
C GLY A 24 16.90 2.97 14.74
N ASP A 25 16.69 1.70 14.40
CA ASP A 25 17.65 0.71 13.95
C ASP A 25 17.25 0.29 12.52
N PRO A 26 18.07 0.61 11.50
CA PRO A 26 17.81 0.24 10.12
C PRO A 26 17.62 -1.26 9.88
N GLN A 27 18.05 -2.15 10.77
CA GLN A 27 17.81 -3.59 10.65
C GLN A 27 16.37 -3.98 11.04
N ASN A 28 15.72 -3.18 11.89
CA ASN A 28 14.34 -3.39 12.33
C ASN A 28 13.32 -2.62 11.50
N ALA A 29 13.81 -1.81 10.54
CA ALA A 29 12.95 -1.08 9.62
C ALA A 29 11.98 -2.03 8.91
N THR A 30 10.72 -1.63 8.77
CA THR A 30 9.71 -2.46 8.10
C THR A 30 8.72 -1.60 7.33
N ALA A 31 8.38 -2.08 6.13
CA ALA A 31 7.38 -1.50 5.25
C ALA A 31 6.11 -2.34 5.22
N TYR A 32 4.97 -1.69 5.40
CA TYR A 32 3.65 -2.29 5.29
C TYR A 32 2.75 -1.48 4.35
N PHE A 33 1.81 -2.17 3.74
CA PHE A 33 0.70 -1.59 3.01
C PHE A 33 -0.61 -2.03 3.65
N TYR A 34 -1.43 -1.08 4.03
CA TYR A 34 -2.66 -1.30 4.78
C TYR A 34 -3.88 -0.88 3.97
N LEU A 35 -4.97 -1.61 4.18
CA LEU A 35 -6.30 -1.14 3.89
C LEU A 35 -6.90 -0.63 5.20
N TYR A 36 -7.27 0.64 5.23
CA TYR A 36 -7.91 1.28 6.38
C TYR A 36 -9.37 1.59 6.07
N ARG A 37 -10.21 1.51 7.11
CA ARG A 37 -11.55 2.08 7.07
C ARG A 37 -11.50 3.53 7.49
N ALA A 38 -11.93 4.44 6.63
CA ALA A 38 -12.09 5.85 6.97
C ALA A 38 -13.48 6.08 7.58
N GLN A 39 -13.56 6.60 8.81
CA GLN A 39 -14.80 6.98 9.47
C GLN A 39 -14.71 8.43 9.98
N GLY A 40 -14.87 9.40 9.09
CA GLY A 40 -14.89 10.82 9.48
C GLY A 40 -13.69 11.22 10.35
N ASP A 41 -13.95 11.78 11.53
CA ASP A 41 -12.95 12.29 12.47
C ASP A 41 -12.38 11.23 13.44
N GLU A 42 -12.87 9.99 13.42
CA GLU A 42 -12.32 8.92 14.26
C GLU A 42 -11.14 8.23 13.57
N SER A 43 -10.15 7.84 14.38
CA SER A 43 -9.01 7.04 13.94
C SER A 43 -9.51 5.75 13.29
N GLY A 44 -9.47 5.72 11.96
CA GLY A 44 -9.88 4.57 11.17
C GLY A 44 -9.20 3.27 11.61
N SER A 45 -9.91 2.15 11.53
CA SER A 45 -9.34 0.84 11.88
C SER A 45 -8.66 0.18 10.68
N VAL A 46 -7.55 -0.54 10.91
CA VAL A 46 -6.95 -1.42 9.91
C VAL A 46 -7.96 -2.52 9.56
N VAL A 47 -8.28 -2.63 8.27
CA VAL A 47 -9.11 -3.71 7.70
C VAL A 47 -8.23 -4.90 7.34
N ASP A 48 -7.11 -4.64 6.67
CA ASP A 48 -6.16 -5.66 6.26
C ASP A 48 -4.76 -5.07 6.07
N THR A 49 -3.74 -5.93 5.99
CA THR A 49 -2.33 -5.56 5.83
C THR A 49 -1.59 -6.52 4.90
N ILE A 50 -0.64 -5.97 4.13
CA ILE A 50 0.34 -6.67 3.32
C ILE A 50 1.72 -6.23 3.82
N HIS A 51 2.54 -7.20 4.23
CA HIS A 51 3.95 -6.96 4.50
C HIS A 51 4.69 -6.75 3.17
N ILE A 52 5.39 -5.62 3.05
CA ILE A 52 6.11 -5.27 1.83
C ILE A 52 7.56 -5.72 1.95
N ARG A 53 8.25 -5.29 3.01
CA ARG A 53 9.68 -5.57 3.18
C ARG A 53 10.11 -5.33 4.63
N SER A 54 11.14 -6.06 5.06
CA SER A 54 11.88 -5.75 6.29
C SER A 54 13.34 -5.42 5.98
N GLY A 55 13.97 -4.71 6.90
CA GLY A 55 15.32 -4.21 6.82
C GLY A 55 15.44 -2.88 6.06
N SER A 56 16.65 -2.32 6.11
CA SER A 56 16.97 -1.06 5.44
C SER A 56 16.60 -1.09 3.96
N TRP A 57 16.04 0.02 3.51
CA TRP A 57 15.57 0.17 2.15
C TRP A 57 15.85 1.60 1.68
N ALA A 58 16.69 1.73 0.65
CA ALA A 58 16.98 3.00 0.02
C ALA A 58 15.81 3.42 -0.88
N ILE A 59 14.79 4.04 -0.29
CA ILE A 59 13.63 4.61 -0.97
C ILE A 59 13.35 6.02 -0.47
N SER A 60 12.63 6.77 -1.30
CA SER A 60 12.09 8.08 -1.00
C SER A 60 10.58 8.12 -1.23
N GLY A 61 9.93 9.19 -0.77
CA GLY A 61 8.50 9.40 -1.02
C GLY A 61 8.13 9.42 -2.51
N SER A 62 9.01 9.89 -3.40
CA SER A 62 8.74 9.89 -4.84
C SER A 62 8.76 8.49 -5.49
N ASP A 63 9.34 7.51 -4.81
CA ASP A 63 9.40 6.13 -5.30
C ASP A 63 8.12 5.35 -4.97
N ILE A 64 7.27 5.89 -4.10
CA ILE A 64 6.07 5.26 -3.58
C ILE A 64 4.84 6.03 -4.05
N VAL A 65 3.86 5.31 -4.58
CA VAL A 65 2.54 5.88 -4.88
C VAL A 65 1.46 4.90 -4.46
N VAL A 66 0.53 5.35 -3.64
CA VAL A 66 -0.73 4.67 -3.34
C VAL A 66 -1.83 5.33 -4.17
N ARG A 67 -2.60 4.51 -4.89
CA ARG A 67 -3.74 5.02 -5.66
C ARG A 67 -4.82 3.99 -5.85
N TRP A 68 -6.04 4.48 -6.08
CA TRP A 68 -7.16 3.66 -6.50
C TRP A 68 -7.10 3.37 -8.00
N ASP A 69 -7.64 2.22 -8.41
CA ASP A 69 -7.95 1.96 -9.81
C ASP A 69 -9.12 2.82 -10.28
N LYS A 70 -9.38 2.83 -11.59
CA LYS A 70 -10.37 3.73 -12.20
C LYS A 70 -11.80 3.55 -11.65
N ASP A 71 -12.12 2.33 -11.23
CA ASP A 71 -13.44 1.95 -10.74
C ASP A 71 -13.52 2.08 -9.20
N GLU A 72 -12.42 2.55 -8.59
CA GLU A 72 -12.15 2.56 -7.17
C GLU A 72 -12.39 1.21 -6.47
N ARG A 73 -12.35 0.11 -7.21
CA ARG A 73 -12.52 -1.23 -6.67
C ARG A 73 -11.27 -1.68 -5.93
N ARG A 74 -10.11 -1.33 -6.48
CA ARG A 74 -8.80 -1.74 -5.96
C ARG A 74 -8.00 -0.54 -5.53
N VAL A 75 -7.28 -0.69 -4.42
CA VAL A 75 -6.22 0.24 -4.03
C VAL A 75 -4.88 -0.46 -4.14
N GLY A 76 -3.94 0.18 -4.82
CA GLY A 76 -2.65 -0.40 -5.19
C GLY A 76 -1.51 0.42 -4.65
N LEU A 77 -0.46 -0.28 -4.24
CA LEU A 77 0.85 0.26 -3.94
C LEU A 77 1.74 0.12 -5.17
N PHE A 78 2.27 1.23 -5.65
CA PHE A 78 3.25 1.30 -6.71
C PHE A 78 4.61 1.65 -6.12
N ILE A 79 5.62 0.86 -6.47
CA ILE A 79 7.00 1.05 -6.05
C ILE A 79 7.83 1.20 -7.32
N PHE A 80 8.54 2.31 -7.48
CA PHE A 80 9.22 2.71 -8.72
C PHE A 80 8.31 2.61 -9.96
N GLY A 81 7.03 2.99 -9.80
CA GLY A 81 6.03 2.98 -10.87
C GLY A 81 5.44 1.60 -11.21
N ALA A 82 5.93 0.51 -10.60
CA ALA A 82 5.38 -0.84 -10.80
C ALA A 82 4.41 -1.23 -9.69
N LEU A 83 3.29 -1.84 -10.04
CA LEU A 83 2.30 -2.31 -9.07
C LEU A 83 2.90 -3.47 -8.26
N ALA A 84 3.04 -3.23 -6.96
CA ALA A 84 3.72 -4.12 -6.01
C ALA A 84 2.77 -4.92 -5.13
N ALA A 85 1.65 -4.30 -4.77
CA ALA A 85 0.63 -4.91 -3.93
C ALA A 85 -0.72 -4.23 -4.20
N ALA A 86 -1.81 -4.96 -4.00
CA ALA A 86 -3.15 -4.39 -4.10
C ALA A 86 -4.15 -5.11 -3.19
N PHE A 87 -5.14 -4.36 -2.73
CA PHE A 87 -6.36 -4.89 -2.14
C PHE A 87 -7.51 -4.77 -3.15
N ASP A 88 -8.26 -5.84 -3.36
CA ASP A 88 -9.53 -5.84 -4.08
C ASP A 88 -10.66 -5.79 -3.06
N THR A 89 -11.28 -4.62 -2.92
CA THR A 89 -12.27 -4.36 -1.87
C THR A 89 -13.62 -5.02 -2.15
N GLU A 90 -13.89 -5.37 -3.41
CA GLU A 90 -15.11 -6.05 -3.82
C GLU A 90 -14.98 -7.56 -3.64
N ALA A 91 -13.83 -8.13 -4.03
CA ALA A 91 -13.56 -9.56 -3.85
C ALA A 91 -13.11 -9.92 -2.42
N GLY A 92 -12.67 -8.93 -1.63
CA GLY A 92 -12.11 -9.15 -0.30
C GLY A 92 -10.75 -9.86 -0.33
N THR A 93 -9.97 -9.68 -1.41
CA THR A 93 -8.67 -10.34 -1.61
C THR A 93 -7.51 -9.36 -1.58
N LYS A 94 -6.31 -9.88 -1.30
CA LYS A 94 -5.06 -9.12 -1.34
C LYS A 94 -4.01 -9.83 -2.17
N HIS A 95 -3.16 -9.05 -2.85
CA HIS A 95 -2.16 -9.54 -3.79
C HIS A 95 -0.83 -8.82 -3.60
N GLY A 96 0.28 -9.52 -3.85
CA GLY A 96 1.63 -8.97 -3.76
C GLY A 96 2.23 -9.03 -2.35
N GLY A 97 3.19 -8.14 -2.09
CA GLY A 97 4.05 -8.17 -0.91
C GLY A 97 5.43 -8.80 -1.19
N GLY A 98 6.29 -8.87 -0.17
CA GLY A 98 7.61 -9.51 -0.30
C GLY A 98 8.51 -8.87 -1.37
N TYR A 99 8.50 -7.53 -1.46
CA TYR A 99 9.24 -6.76 -2.45
C TYR A 99 10.73 -7.15 -2.45
N GLY A 100 11.21 -7.66 -3.59
CA GLY A 100 12.58 -8.11 -3.80
C GLY A 100 12.81 -9.63 -3.75
N ARG A 101 11.87 -10.44 -3.23
CA ARG A 101 11.94 -11.92 -3.35
C ARG A 101 10.93 -12.50 -4.34
N ASP A 102 9.73 -11.90 -4.45
CA ASP A 102 8.62 -12.43 -5.25
C ASP A 102 7.91 -11.32 -6.07
N PHE A 103 8.69 -10.39 -6.64
CA PHE A 103 8.14 -9.25 -7.38
C PHE A 103 7.67 -9.63 -8.79
N HIS A 104 6.68 -10.52 -8.89
CA HIS A 104 5.92 -10.85 -10.10
C HIS A 104 4.58 -11.50 -9.72
N ALA A 105 3.80 -10.83 -8.88
CA ALA A 105 2.40 -11.20 -8.77
C ALA A 105 1.68 -10.66 -10.03
N ASP A 106 1.03 -11.54 -10.79
CA ASP A 106 0.05 -11.12 -11.81
C ASP A 106 -1.15 -10.49 -11.07
N ILE A 107 -0.99 -9.24 -10.65
CA ILE A 107 -2.00 -8.51 -9.90
C ILE A 107 -3.01 -7.95 -10.90
N PRO A 108 -4.29 -8.35 -10.84
CA PRO A 108 -5.31 -7.78 -11.69
C PRO A 108 -5.46 -6.28 -11.41
N TRP A 109 -5.25 -5.45 -12.43
CA TRP A 109 -5.31 -4.00 -12.30
C TRP A 109 -6.01 -3.37 -13.51
N SER A 110 -7.01 -2.51 -13.26
CA SER A 110 -7.61 -1.69 -14.31
C SER A 110 -6.87 -0.34 -14.38
N GLY A 111 -5.98 -0.22 -15.36
CA GLY A 111 -5.30 1.05 -15.65
C GLY A 111 -6.26 2.10 -16.22
N SER A 112 -6.06 3.36 -15.83
CA SER A 112 -6.41 4.50 -16.67
C SER A 112 -5.47 4.47 -17.88
N LYS A 113 -6.03 4.54 -19.09
CA LYS A 113 -5.24 4.85 -20.30
C LYS A 113 -4.67 6.26 -20.21
#